data_AF-A0AA87Y7S6-F1
#
_entry.id   AF-A0AA87Y7S6-F1
#
_cell.length_a   1.000
_cell.length_b   1.000
_cell.length_c   1.000
_cell.angle_alpha   90.00
_cell.angle_beta   90.00
_cell.angle_gamma   90.00
#
_symmetry.space_group_name_H-M   'P 1'
#
loop_
_entity.id
_entity.type
_entity.pdbx_description
1 polymer ?
#
loop_
_entity_poly.entity_id
_entity_poly.type
_entity_poly.pdbx_seq_one_letter_code
_entity_poly.pdbx_strand_id
1 'polypeptide(L)'
;MLKPLSCALAALALTGCASITGKQLQAVTITTIHDHRELAGVGCALTNDVGTWFLTSPGSTTIHKSTADLVVHCRHDALVGNSRVESGANTAVWGNVLVGGLIGYAVDRQTGAGFDYPNAITVAMRPVGYSAIGAPADPTAPPLATAAPVGRTTATQSGTPAAVTGRTVAQ
;
A
#
# COMPACT_ATOMS: atom_id res chain seq x y z
N MET A 1 -24.06 -34.75 -49.58
CA MET A 1 -23.12 -33.62 -49.78
C MET A 1 -23.72 -32.37 -49.16
N LEU A 2 -23.35 -32.03 -47.93
CA LEU A 2 -23.72 -30.76 -47.27
C LEU A 2 -22.53 -30.30 -46.41
N LYS A 3 -22.15 -29.03 -46.59
CA LYS A 3 -20.86 -28.41 -46.25
C LYS A 3 -20.52 -28.40 -44.74
N PRO A 4 -19.24 -28.52 -44.35
CA PRO A 4 -18.77 -28.15 -43.02
C PRO A 4 -18.54 -26.64 -42.97
N LEU A 5 -19.58 -25.86 -42.70
CA LEU A 5 -19.50 -24.41 -42.61
C LEU A 5 -20.10 -23.89 -41.29
N SER A 6 -19.82 -24.57 -40.18
CA SER A 6 -20.34 -24.19 -38.84
C SER A 6 -19.26 -23.95 -37.79
N CYS A 7 -17.96 -24.01 -38.13
CA CYS A 7 -16.88 -23.75 -37.17
C CYS A 7 -16.32 -22.32 -37.17
N ALA A 8 -16.72 -21.46 -38.10
CA ALA A 8 -16.06 -20.16 -38.27
C ALA A 8 -16.67 -18.99 -37.45
N LEU A 9 -17.83 -19.17 -36.82
CA LEU A 9 -18.55 -18.04 -36.19
C LEU A 9 -18.31 -17.89 -34.68
N ALA A 10 -17.58 -18.81 -34.04
CA ALA A 10 -17.27 -18.73 -32.61
C ALA A 10 -15.99 -17.91 -32.30
N ALA A 11 -15.20 -17.52 -33.31
CA ALA A 11 -13.91 -16.87 -33.10
C ALA A 11 -13.96 -15.33 -33.01
N LEU A 12 -15.11 -14.69 -33.27
CA LEU A 12 -15.23 -13.22 -33.34
C LEU A 12 -15.78 -12.55 -32.07
N ALA A 13 -16.05 -13.31 -31.00
CA ALA A 13 -16.60 -12.76 -29.75
C ALA A 13 -15.55 -12.37 -28.69
N LEU A 14 -14.25 -12.38 -29.01
CA LEU A 14 -13.18 -12.03 -28.07
C LEU A 14 -12.58 -10.62 -28.30
N THR A 15 -13.30 -9.68 -28.92
CA THR A 15 -12.96 -8.25 -28.80
C THR A 15 -13.44 -7.71 -27.44
N GLY A 16 -13.10 -8.41 -26.36
CA GLY A 16 -13.11 -7.80 -25.04
C GLY A 16 -11.93 -6.87 -24.98
N CYS A 17 -12.12 -5.62 -24.58
CA CYS A 17 -11.05 -4.77 -24.05
C CYS A 17 -10.57 -5.38 -22.73
N ALA A 18 -9.94 -6.54 -22.83
CA ALA A 18 -9.34 -7.29 -21.76
C ALA A 18 -8.11 -6.52 -21.28
N SER A 19 -8.30 -5.57 -20.36
CA SER A 19 -7.25 -5.22 -19.40
C SER A 19 -7.07 -6.41 -18.44
N ILE A 20 -6.65 -7.56 -18.98
CA ILE A 20 -6.30 -8.79 -18.24
C ILE A 20 -4.82 -8.67 -17.89
N THR A 21 -4.54 -7.71 -17.04
CA THR A 21 -3.34 -7.69 -16.21
C THR A 21 -3.78 -6.89 -15.01
N GLY A 22 -3.77 -7.49 -13.82
CA GLY A 22 -4.04 -6.77 -12.57
C GLY A 22 -3.19 -5.52 -12.57
N LYS A 23 -3.81 -4.36 -12.85
CA LYS A 23 -3.05 -3.14 -13.13
C LYS A 23 -2.37 -2.79 -11.83
N GLN A 24 -1.03 -2.84 -11.81
CA GLN A 24 -0.21 -2.32 -10.71
C GLN A 24 -0.43 -0.81 -10.53
N LEU A 25 -0.99 -0.14 -11.54
CA LEU A 25 -1.36 1.26 -11.48
C LEU A 25 -2.83 1.43 -11.11
N GLN A 26 -3.11 2.38 -10.22
CA GLN A 26 -4.44 2.77 -9.79
C GLN A 26 -4.61 4.28 -9.86
N ALA A 27 -5.75 4.76 -10.37
CA ALA A 27 -6.13 6.16 -10.21
C ALA A 27 -6.77 6.37 -8.83
N VAL A 28 -6.24 7.31 -8.05
CA VAL A 28 -6.75 7.67 -6.73
C VAL A 28 -7.09 9.15 -6.71
N THR A 29 -8.27 9.49 -6.21
CA THR A 29 -8.77 10.85 -6.05
C THR A 29 -8.59 11.32 -4.61
N ILE A 30 -8.03 12.51 -4.44
CA ILE A 30 -7.86 13.14 -3.14
C ILE A 30 -8.73 14.38 -3.05
N THR A 31 -9.51 14.45 -1.97
CA THR A 31 -10.26 15.65 -1.57
C THR A 31 -9.79 16.07 -0.19
N THR A 32 -9.71 17.37 0.04
CA THR A 32 -9.30 17.94 1.33
C THR A 32 -10.46 18.70 1.95
N ILE A 33 -10.69 18.51 3.24
CA ILE A 33 -11.75 19.20 3.98
C ILE A 33 -11.16 19.99 5.16
N HIS A 34 -11.68 21.18 5.40
CA HIS A 34 -11.40 21.99 6.57
C HIS A 34 -12.69 22.65 7.04
N ASP A 35 -12.99 22.59 8.35
CA ASP A 35 -14.23 23.13 8.93
C ASP A 35 -15.51 22.77 8.16
N HIS A 36 -15.65 21.48 7.82
CA HIS A 36 -16.80 20.90 7.09
C HIS A 36 -16.99 21.44 5.67
N ARG A 37 -16.00 22.12 5.10
CA ARG A 37 -15.98 22.57 3.71
C ARG A 37 -14.81 21.98 2.95
N GLU A 38 -15.01 21.77 1.66
CA GLU A 38 -13.91 21.39 0.78
C GLU A 38 -12.92 22.54 0.64
N LEU A 39 -11.63 22.21 0.74
CA LEU A 39 -10.53 23.15 0.56
C LEU A 39 -9.78 22.76 -0.72
N ALA A 40 -9.73 23.66 -1.70
CA ALA A 40 -9.02 23.46 -2.97
C ALA A 40 -7.62 24.09 -2.93
N GLY A 41 -6.76 23.71 -3.89
CA GLY A 41 -5.41 24.25 -4.03
C GLY A 41 -4.38 23.62 -3.07
N VAL A 42 -4.74 22.55 -2.36
CA VAL A 42 -3.87 21.93 -1.35
C VAL A 42 -2.88 20.99 -2.00
N GLY A 43 -1.58 21.20 -1.76
CA GLY A 43 -0.54 20.30 -2.23
C GLY A 43 -0.48 19.03 -1.37
N CYS A 44 -0.58 17.86 -2.01
CA CYS A 44 -0.54 16.57 -1.34
C CYS A 44 0.56 15.67 -1.91
N ALA A 45 1.28 14.98 -1.02
CA ALA A 45 2.24 13.93 -1.31
C ALA A 45 1.68 12.58 -0.86
N LEU A 46 1.56 11.64 -1.78
CA LEU A 46 1.08 10.28 -1.57
C LEU A 46 2.31 9.37 -1.62
N THR A 47 2.57 8.58 -0.59
CA THR A 47 3.79 7.77 -0.48
C THR A 47 3.48 6.35 -0.05
N ASN A 48 4.09 5.38 -0.71
CA ASN A 48 4.23 4.01 -0.23
C ASN A 48 5.69 3.56 -0.41
N ASP A 49 5.96 2.27 -0.26
CA ASP A 49 7.28 1.64 -0.46
C ASP A 49 7.73 1.58 -1.93
N VAL A 50 6.82 1.78 -2.90
CA VAL A 50 7.16 1.81 -4.32
C VAL A 50 7.54 3.21 -4.80
N GLY A 51 6.91 4.25 -4.25
CA GLY A 51 7.25 5.62 -4.63
C GLY A 51 6.42 6.71 -3.95
N THR A 52 6.64 7.92 -4.45
CA THR A 52 5.94 9.14 -4.02
C THR A 52 5.34 9.85 -5.22
N TRP A 53 4.08 10.24 -5.09
CA TRP A 53 3.33 10.98 -6.10
C TRP A 53 2.82 12.29 -5.52
N PHE A 54 2.73 13.32 -6.35
CA PHE A 54 2.27 14.64 -5.93
C PHE A 54 1.05 15.05 -6.75
N LEU A 55 0.11 15.72 -6.09
CA LEU A 55 -1.06 16.32 -6.74
C LEU A 55 -1.54 17.55 -5.95
N THR A 56 -2.37 18.36 -6.60
CA THR A 56 -3.12 19.44 -5.93
C THR A 56 -4.57 19.01 -5.79
N SER A 57 -5.13 19.01 -4.58
CA SER A 57 -6.53 18.62 -4.34
C SER A 57 -7.49 19.80 -4.50
N PRO A 58 -8.75 19.55 -4.89
CA PRO A 58 -9.29 18.26 -5.33
C PRO A 58 -8.68 17.82 -6.67
N GLY A 59 -8.30 16.55 -6.77
CA GLY A 59 -7.64 16.04 -7.96
C GLY A 59 -7.35 14.54 -7.90
N SER A 60 -6.98 13.96 -9.03
CA SER A 60 -6.66 12.54 -9.14
C SER A 60 -5.25 12.35 -9.69
N THR A 61 -4.56 11.33 -9.20
CA THR A 61 -3.27 10.89 -9.74
C THR A 61 -3.23 9.38 -9.91
N THR A 62 -2.43 8.90 -10.84
CA THR A 62 -2.17 7.46 -11.00
C THR A 62 -0.96 7.06 -10.16
N ILE A 63 -1.18 6.20 -9.18
CA ILE A 63 -0.15 5.66 -8.28
C ILE A 63 0.12 4.19 -8.58
N HIS A 64 1.25 3.69 -8.08
CA HIS A 64 1.54 2.27 -8.06
C HIS A 64 1.01 1.64 -6.77
N LYS A 65 0.23 0.58 -6.90
CA LYS A 65 -0.30 -0.24 -5.80
C LYS A 65 0.85 -0.93 -5.06
N SER A 66 0.64 -1.16 -3.78
CA SER A 66 1.57 -1.95 -2.98
C SER A 66 0.83 -2.70 -1.90
N THR A 67 1.49 -3.68 -1.30
CA THR A 67 1.04 -4.34 -0.07
C THR A 67 1.19 -3.44 1.16
N ALA A 68 2.00 -2.38 1.09
CA ALA A 68 2.16 -1.41 2.17
C ALA A 68 1.07 -0.33 2.14
N ASP A 69 0.81 0.27 3.30
CA ASP A 69 -0.11 1.41 3.43
C ASP A 69 0.33 2.60 2.57
N LEU A 70 -0.66 3.30 2.01
CA LEU A 70 -0.46 4.59 1.38
C LEU A 70 -0.56 5.70 2.44
N VAL A 71 0.48 6.51 2.55
CA VAL A 71 0.52 7.67 3.44
C VAL A 71 0.30 8.93 2.62
N VAL A 72 -0.71 9.72 2.97
CA VAL A 72 -1.05 10.99 2.32
C VAL A 72 -0.73 12.13 3.25
N HIS A 73 0.14 13.03 2.80
CA HIS A 73 0.53 14.25 3.50
C HIS A 73 0.12 15.46 2.68
N CYS A 74 -0.82 16.25 3.20
CA CYS A 74 -1.32 17.46 2.56
C CYS A 74 -0.91 18.70 3.34
N ARG A 75 -0.58 19.77 2.61
CA ARG A 75 -0.18 21.05 3.20
C ARG A 75 -0.72 22.21 2.37
N HIS A 76 -1.24 23.22 3.06
CA HIS A 76 -1.71 24.49 2.48
C HIS A 76 -1.53 25.60 3.51
N ASP A 77 -0.69 26.59 3.24
CA ASP A 77 -0.35 27.65 4.18
C ASP A 77 0.02 27.12 5.58
N ALA A 78 -0.78 27.48 6.60
CA ALA A 78 -0.68 27.05 7.98
C ALA A 78 -1.58 25.83 8.31
N LEU A 79 -2.05 25.10 7.31
CA LEU A 79 -2.87 23.88 7.47
C LEU A 79 -2.07 22.64 7.04
N VAL A 80 -2.25 21.56 7.80
CA VAL A 80 -1.68 20.24 7.53
C VAL A 80 -2.74 19.16 7.66
N GLY A 81 -2.65 18.13 6.83
CA GLY A 81 -3.51 16.95 6.88
C GLY A 81 -2.67 15.70 6.65
N ASN A 82 -2.88 14.68 7.47
CA ASN A 82 -2.20 13.39 7.33
C ASN A 82 -3.27 12.30 7.33
N SER A 83 -3.23 11.41 6.34
CA SER A 83 -4.08 10.22 6.28
C SER A 83 -3.24 8.99 5.99
N ARG A 84 -3.51 7.89 6.68
CA ARG A 84 -2.93 6.57 6.41
C ARG A 84 -4.04 5.70 5.86
N VAL A 85 -3.80 5.10 4.72
CA VAL A 85 -4.78 4.34 3.97
C VAL A 85 -4.26 2.94 3.79
N GLU A 86 -4.96 1.99 4.39
CA GLU A 86 -4.61 0.57 4.34
C GLU A 86 -4.74 0.04 2.91
N SER A 87 -3.85 -0.88 2.55
CA SER A 87 -3.91 -1.59 1.29
C SER A 87 -4.73 -2.87 1.42
N GLY A 88 -5.83 -2.98 0.67
CA GLY A 88 -6.76 -4.12 0.74
C GLY A 88 -6.52 -5.13 -0.37
N ALA A 89 -6.51 -6.43 -0.04
CA ALA A 89 -6.45 -7.48 -1.06
C ALA A 89 -7.70 -7.44 -1.96
N ASN A 90 -7.51 -7.50 -3.27
CA ASN A 90 -8.59 -7.43 -4.25
C ASN A 90 -8.96 -8.79 -4.84
N THR A 91 -10.01 -8.81 -5.65
CA THR A 91 -10.53 -10.04 -6.29
C THR A 91 -9.56 -10.65 -7.30
N ALA A 92 -8.58 -9.90 -7.81
CA ALA A 92 -7.57 -10.42 -8.74
C ALA A 92 -6.61 -11.40 -8.06
N VAL A 93 -6.35 -11.23 -6.75
CA VAL A 93 -5.61 -12.21 -5.94
C VAL A 93 -6.25 -13.58 -6.04
N TRP A 94 -7.58 -13.65 -5.96
CA TRP A 94 -8.30 -14.92 -6.01
C TRP A 94 -8.22 -15.56 -7.41
N GLY A 95 -8.24 -14.77 -8.49
CA GLY A 95 -8.06 -15.29 -9.85
C GLY A 95 -6.67 -15.91 -10.08
N ASN A 96 -5.63 -15.23 -9.64
CA ASN A 96 -4.25 -15.70 -9.78
C ASN A 96 -3.90 -16.83 -8.80
N VAL A 97 -4.53 -16.87 -7.62
CA VAL A 97 -4.46 -18.03 -6.70
C VAL A 97 -5.16 -19.25 -7.30
N LEU A 98 -6.34 -19.08 -7.91
CA LEU A 98 -7.10 -20.20 -8.49
C LEU A 98 -6.43 -20.79 -9.73
N VAL A 99 -5.79 -19.96 -10.55
CA VAL A 99 -5.12 -20.40 -11.81
C VAL A 99 -3.65 -20.76 -11.58
N GLY A 100 -2.93 -20.04 -10.71
CA GLY A 100 -1.49 -20.16 -10.48
C GLY A 100 -1.07 -20.70 -9.10
N GLY A 101 -2.03 -21.05 -8.23
CA GLY A 101 -1.77 -21.59 -6.90
C GLY A 101 -0.99 -20.64 -5.99
N LEU A 102 -0.20 -21.21 -5.06
CA LEU A 102 0.69 -20.47 -4.16
C LEU A 102 1.72 -19.61 -4.92
N ILE A 103 2.11 -20.02 -6.13
CA ILE A 103 3.06 -19.29 -6.97
C ILE A 103 2.42 -17.99 -7.47
N GLY A 104 1.17 -18.06 -7.96
CA GLY A 104 0.40 -16.88 -8.37
C GLY A 104 0.22 -15.88 -7.23
N TYR A 105 -0.12 -16.38 -6.04
CA TYR A 105 -0.21 -15.55 -4.82
C TYR A 105 1.11 -14.86 -4.47
N ALA A 106 2.23 -15.58 -4.54
CA ALA A 106 3.55 -15.02 -4.22
C ALA A 106 3.93 -13.89 -5.19
N VAL A 107 3.67 -14.06 -6.48
CA VAL A 107 3.95 -13.05 -7.51
C VAL A 107 3.07 -11.80 -7.33
N ASP A 108 1.79 -11.97 -6.98
CA ASP A 108 0.89 -10.83 -6.72
C ASP A 108 1.29 -10.03 -5.49
N ARG A 109 1.78 -10.71 -4.45
CA ARG A 109 2.33 -10.06 -3.25
C ARG A 109 3.59 -9.28 -3.58
N GLN A 110 4.46 -9.81 -4.44
CA GLN A 110 5.70 -9.12 -4.83
C GLN A 110 5.43 -7.91 -5.73
N THR A 111 4.44 -7.99 -6.61
CA THR A 111 4.14 -6.92 -7.57
C THR A 111 3.14 -5.90 -7.08
N GLY A 112 2.40 -6.19 -5.99
CA GLY A 112 1.30 -5.37 -5.50
C GLY A 112 0.05 -5.40 -6.38
N ALA A 113 0.02 -6.21 -7.46
CA ALA A 113 -1.08 -6.27 -8.42
C ALA A 113 -2.40 -6.78 -7.80
N GLY A 114 -2.28 -7.53 -6.70
CA GLY A 114 -3.40 -8.07 -5.93
C GLY A 114 -3.96 -7.15 -4.85
N PHE A 115 -3.51 -5.90 -4.77
CA PHE A 115 -3.88 -5.00 -3.69
C PHE A 115 -4.43 -3.69 -4.24
N ASP A 116 -5.47 -3.15 -3.63
CA ASP A 116 -6.10 -1.89 -4.01
C ASP A 116 -6.15 -0.93 -2.82
N TYR A 117 -5.95 0.35 -3.12
CA TYR A 117 -6.32 1.43 -2.22
C TYR A 117 -7.77 1.87 -2.50
N PRO A 118 -8.45 2.59 -1.59
CA PRO A 118 -9.68 3.29 -1.89
C PRO A 118 -9.52 4.25 -3.08
N ASN A 119 -10.50 4.28 -3.99
CA ASN A 119 -10.46 5.16 -5.16
C ASN A 119 -10.62 6.64 -4.81
N ALA A 120 -11.21 6.94 -3.64
CA ALA A 120 -11.41 8.29 -3.15
C ALA A 120 -10.97 8.37 -1.69
N ILE A 121 -10.11 9.34 -1.38
CA ILE A 121 -9.58 9.58 -0.03
C ILE A 121 -9.87 11.02 0.33
N THR A 122 -10.53 11.21 1.47
CA THR A 122 -10.78 12.53 2.05
C THR A 122 -9.79 12.79 3.17
N VAL A 123 -9.05 13.89 3.09
CA VAL A 123 -8.05 14.29 4.09
C VAL A 123 -8.58 15.48 4.89
N ALA A 124 -8.75 15.29 6.19
CA ALA A 124 -9.09 16.38 7.11
C ALA A 124 -7.86 17.24 7.41
N MET A 125 -7.98 18.53 7.15
CA MET A 125 -6.94 19.55 7.36
C MET A 125 -7.14 20.22 8.71
N ARG A 126 -6.03 20.46 9.42
CA ARG A 126 -5.99 21.17 10.71
C ARG A 126 -4.87 22.21 10.75
N PRO A 127 -4.96 23.25 11.58
CA PRO A 127 -3.86 24.20 11.77
C PRO A 127 -2.58 23.53 12.25
N VAL A 128 -1.43 24.03 11.79
CA VAL A 128 -0.11 23.64 12.31
C VAL A 128 -0.06 23.96 13.81
N GLY A 129 0.34 22.99 14.63
CA GLY A 129 0.36 23.14 16.09
C GLY A 129 -0.93 22.72 16.81
N TYR A 130 -2.00 22.38 16.08
CA TYR A 130 -3.17 21.72 16.66
C TYR A 130 -2.82 20.24 16.91
N SER A 131 -2.19 19.95 18.06
CA SER A 131 -2.05 18.58 18.56
C SER A 131 -3.42 18.06 18.98
N ALA A 132 -3.76 16.82 18.61
CA ALA A 132 -5.03 16.16 18.91
C ALA A 132 -5.23 15.82 20.41
N ILE A 133 -4.70 16.64 21.32
CA ILE A 133 -4.86 16.51 22.78
C ILE A 133 -6.29 16.92 23.21
N GLY A 134 -7.10 17.46 22.29
CA GLY A 134 -8.48 17.89 22.55
C GLY A 134 -9.55 17.20 21.70
N ALA A 135 -9.25 16.12 20.97
CA ALA A 135 -10.34 15.30 20.42
C ALA A 135 -11.09 14.70 21.63
N PRO A 136 -12.42 14.86 21.76
CA PRO A 136 -13.15 14.11 22.76
C PRO A 136 -12.88 12.64 22.49
N ALA A 137 -12.19 11.99 23.43
CA ALA A 137 -12.08 10.54 23.42
C ALA A 137 -13.51 10.03 23.39
N ASP A 138 -13.88 9.37 22.29
CA ASP A 138 -15.15 8.66 22.22
C ASP A 138 -15.17 7.68 23.40
N PRO A 139 -16.07 7.82 24.38
CA PRO A 139 -16.09 6.96 25.57
C PRO A 139 -16.39 5.49 25.21
N THR A 140 -16.76 5.22 23.95
CA THR A 140 -17.07 3.91 23.40
C THR A 140 -15.90 3.27 22.65
N ALA A 141 -14.81 4.02 22.39
CA ALA A 141 -13.65 3.45 21.74
C ALA A 141 -12.92 2.48 22.70
N PRO A 142 -12.74 1.20 22.32
CA PRO A 142 -11.92 0.29 23.12
C PRO A 142 -10.50 0.88 23.22
N PRO A 143 -9.85 0.83 24.39
CA PRO A 143 -8.52 1.38 24.54
C PRO A 143 -7.59 0.72 23.52
N LEU A 144 -7.05 1.53 22.60
CA LEU A 144 -5.99 1.11 21.70
C LEU A 144 -4.85 0.60 22.60
N ALA A 145 -4.61 -0.71 22.58
CA ALA A 145 -3.55 -1.30 23.36
C ALA A 145 -2.24 -0.60 23.00
N THR A 146 -1.66 0.11 23.97
CA THR A 146 -0.31 0.64 23.91
C THR A 146 0.63 -0.54 23.69
N ALA A 147 1.02 -0.80 22.44
CA ALA A 147 2.14 -1.68 22.16
C ALA A 147 3.38 -1.04 22.79
N ALA A 148 3.82 -1.61 23.91
CA ALA A 148 5.06 -1.26 24.56
C ALA A 148 6.23 -1.39 23.56
N PRO A 149 7.27 -0.55 23.64
CA PRO A 149 8.45 -0.72 22.84
C PRO A 149 9.15 -2.01 23.27
N VAL A 150 9.20 -3.01 22.38
CA VAL A 150 10.04 -4.20 22.55
C VAL A 150 11.49 -3.73 22.57
N GLY A 151 12.06 -3.72 23.78
CA GLY A 151 13.47 -3.43 24.01
C GLY A 151 14.37 -4.39 23.22
N ARG A 152 15.42 -3.82 22.63
CA ARG A 152 16.53 -4.50 21.98
C ARG A 152 17.07 -5.64 22.85
N THR A 153 16.97 -6.88 22.36
CA THR A 153 17.75 -8.00 22.90
C THR A 153 19.22 -7.80 22.54
N THR A 154 20.03 -7.44 23.54
CA THR A 154 21.48 -7.59 23.52
C THR A 154 21.83 -9.06 23.31
N ALA A 155 22.34 -9.40 22.13
CA ALA A 155 22.99 -10.68 21.89
C ALA A 155 24.33 -10.71 22.66
N THR A 156 24.32 -11.39 23.81
CA THR A 156 25.52 -11.81 24.53
C THR A 156 26.29 -12.78 23.64
N GLN A 157 27.46 -12.36 23.13
CA GLN A 157 28.42 -13.27 22.51
C GLN A 157 29.10 -14.09 23.59
N SER A 158 28.77 -15.38 23.62
CA SER A 158 29.44 -16.42 24.39
C SER A 158 30.80 -16.70 23.76
N GLY A 159 31.88 -16.18 24.35
CA GLY A 159 33.25 -16.54 23.99
C GLY A 159 33.61 -17.94 24.50
N THR A 160 33.91 -18.85 23.58
CA THR A 160 34.59 -20.12 23.87
C THR A 160 36.08 -19.95 23.55
N PRO A 161 37.02 -20.09 24.51
CA PRO A 161 38.43 -20.14 24.17
C PRO A 161 38.80 -21.54 23.67
N ALA A 162 39.15 -21.62 22.38
CA ALA A 162 39.78 -22.79 21.78
C ALA A 162 41.27 -22.85 22.16
N ALA A 163 41.73 -24.05 22.49
CA ALA A 163 43.05 -24.37 22.98
C ALA A 163 44.18 -24.08 21.97
N VAL A 164 45.31 -23.60 22.50
CA VAL A 164 46.60 -23.45 21.82
C VAL A 164 47.29 -24.81 21.77
N THR A 165 47.54 -25.33 20.57
CA THR A 165 48.54 -26.39 20.33
C THR A 165 49.59 -25.83 19.38
N GLY A 166 50.72 -25.41 19.94
CA GLY A 166 51.88 -24.94 19.20
C GLY A 166 52.51 -26.08 18.39
N ARG A 167 52.73 -25.83 17.10
CA ARG A 167 53.47 -26.71 16.20
C ARG A 167 54.87 -26.14 16.04
N THR A 168 55.83 -26.88 16.57
CA THR A 168 57.28 -26.70 16.47
C THR A 168 57.72 -26.62 15.01
N VAL A 169 58.52 -25.60 14.67
CA VAL A 169 59.37 -25.59 13.48
C VAL A 169 60.79 -25.39 13.97
N ALA A 170 61.61 -26.43 13.82
CA ALA A 170 63.05 -26.38 13.97
C ALA A 170 63.67 -27.14 12.79
N GLN A 171 64.53 -26.40 12.07
CA GLN A 171 65.65 -26.82 11.21
C GLN A 171 65.38 -27.76 10.02
#